data_AF-A0A7Z9SYS7-F1
#
_entry.id   AF-A0A7Z9SYS7-F1
#
_cell.length_a   1.000
_cell.length_b   1.000
_cell.length_c   1.000
_cell.angle_alpha   90.00
_cell.angle_beta   90.00
_cell.angle_gamma   90.00
#
_symmetry.space_group_name_H-M   'P 1'
#
loop_
_entity.id
_entity.type
_entity.pdbx_description
1 polymer ?
#
loop_
_entity_poly.entity_id
_entity_poly.type
_entity_poly.pdbx_seq_one_letter_code
_entity_poly.pdbx_strand_id
1 'polypeptide(L)'
;MSGYMKTVRGKIVTGMITLAPAAATIWVLQFLFNFFDGMAAPLVDRVLGTHIPGLGLIVSFTAIFFLGILVTNFLGKKLIQWGESLLQRIPIAKSIYGTIKQITQTLGG
;
A
#
# COMPACT_ATOMS: atom_id res chain seq x y z
N MET A 1 30.55 -17.68 28.18
CA MET A 1 30.13 -16.35 27.69
C MET A 1 29.20 -16.37 26.46
N SER A 2 29.13 -17.43 25.63
CA SER A 2 28.38 -17.39 24.35
C SER A 2 26.86 -17.63 24.44
N GLY A 3 26.36 -18.23 25.53
CA GLY A 3 24.93 -18.53 25.71
C GLY A 3 24.06 -17.28 25.91
N TYR A 4 24.50 -16.35 26.76
CA TYR A 4 23.78 -15.10 27.03
C TYR A 4 23.63 -14.22 25.78
N MET A 5 24.67 -14.14 24.95
CA MET A 5 24.66 -13.33 23.72
C MET A 5 23.64 -13.86 22.70
N LYS A 6 23.46 -15.19 22.62
CA LYS A 6 22.46 -15.81 21.75
C LYS A 6 21.03 -15.48 22.21
N THR A 7 20.77 -15.51 23.51
CA THR A 7 19.45 -15.18 24.08
C THR A 7 19.08 -13.72 23.89
N VAL A 8 20.02 -12.79 24.07
CA VAL A 8 19.78 -11.36 23.86
C VAL A 8 19.51 -11.07 22.37
N ARG A 9 20.34 -11.61 21.47
CA ARG A 9 20.13 -11.46 20.02
C ARG A 9 18.79 -12.03 19.57
N GLY A 10 18.41 -13.21 20.06
CA GLY A 10 17.12 -13.83 19.77
C GLY A 10 15.95 -12.93 20.15
N LYS A 11 15.95 -12.36 21.36
CA LYS A 11 14.88 -11.46 21.83
C LYS A 11 14.78 -10.17 21.01
N ILE A 12 15.90 -9.57 20.60
CA ILE A 12 15.90 -8.37 19.76
C ILE A 12 15.34 -8.69 18.37
N VAL A 13 15.77 -9.80 17.76
CA VAL A 13 15.28 -10.23 16.44
C VAL A 13 13.79 -10.54 16.49
N THR A 14 13.32 -11.27 17.51
CA THR A 14 11.89 -11.52 17.71
C THR A 14 11.12 -10.22 17.88
N GLY A 15 11.62 -9.26 18.68
CA GLY A 15 10.99 -7.95 18.84
C GLY A 15 10.87 -7.17 17.53
N MET A 16 11.93 -7.16 16.70
CA MET A 16 11.89 -6.52 15.38
C MET A 16 10.89 -7.18 14.43
N ILE A 17 10.86 -8.52 14.39
CA ILE A 17 9.92 -9.27 13.54
C ILE A 17 8.48 -8.99 13.98
N THR A 18 8.20 -8.95 15.28
CA THR A 18 6.88 -8.64 15.82
C THR A 18 6.44 -7.21 15.49
N LEU A 19 7.36 -6.25 15.44
CA LEU A 19 7.07 -4.87 15.06
C LEU A 19 7.00 -4.66 13.54
N ALA A 20 7.54 -5.57 12.73
CA ALA A 20 7.58 -5.44 11.28
C ALA A 20 6.22 -5.15 10.62
N PRO A 21 5.10 -5.80 11.00
CA PRO A 21 3.79 -5.49 10.44
C PRO A 21 3.35 -4.05 10.74
N ALA A 22 3.56 -3.57 11.96
CA ALA A 22 3.21 -2.20 12.35
C ALA A 22 4.13 -1.15 11.68
N ALA A 23 5.42 -1.45 11.55
CA ALA A 23 6.34 -0.59 10.81
C ALA A 23 5.96 -0.52 9.33
N ALA A 24 5.55 -1.65 8.73
CA ALA A 24 5.08 -1.69 7.36
C ALA A 24 3.82 -0.86 7.15
N THR A 25 2.84 -0.91 8.07
CA THR A 25 1.64 -0.07 7.95
C THR A 25 1.97 1.42 8.06
N ILE A 26 2.82 1.81 9.02
CA ILE A 26 3.28 3.19 9.15
C ILE A 26 4.01 3.65 7.88
N TRP A 27 4.87 2.80 7.33
CA TRP A 27 5.61 3.10 6.10
C TRP A 27 4.67 3.27 4.89
N VAL A 28 3.68 2.40 4.72
CA VAL A 28 2.66 2.52 3.66
C VAL A 28 1.85 3.80 3.81
N LEU A 29 1.44 4.14 5.05
CA LEU A 29 0.71 5.39 5.29
C LEU A 29 1.55 6.61 4.93
N GLN A 30 2.82 6.66 5.35
CA GLN A 30 3.73 7.76 4.99
C GLN A 30 3.94 7.86 3.48
N PHE A 31 4.11 6.72 2.78
CA PHE A 31 4.22 6.69 1.33
C PHE A 31 2.97 7.28 0.66
N LEU A 32 1.78 6.86 1.07
CA LEU A 32 0.52 7.38 0.53
C LEU A 32 0.36 8.87 0.83
N PHE A 33 0.64 9.30 2.07
CA PHE A 33 0.59 10.71 2.44
C PHE A 33 1.50 11.55 1.54
N ASN A 34 2.77 11.17 1.38
CA ASN A 34 3.71 11.91 0.56
C ASN A 34 3.34 11.90 -0.94
N PHE A 35 2.80 10.77 -1.43
CA PHE A 35 2.35 10.66 -2.82
C PHE A 35 1.18 11.60 -3.10
N PHE A 36 0.16 11.59 -2.25
CA PHE A 36 -1.02 12.44 -2.42
C PHE A 36 -0.73 13.91 -2.12
N ASP A 37 0.09 14.22 -1.11
CA ASP A 37 0.51 15.59 -0.81
C ASP A 37 1.34 16.17 -1.96
N GLY A 38 2.22 15.38 -2.58
CA GLY A 38 2.97 15.79 -3.78
C GLY A 38 2.07 16.04 -5.01
N MET A 39 0.98 15.29 -5.17
CA MET A 39 -0.01 15.53 -6.22
C MET A 39 -0.94 16.70 -5.91
N ALA A 40 -1.27 16.91 -4.63
CA ALA A 40 -2.23 17.90 -4.17
C ALA A 40 -1.61 19.29 -3.95
N ALA A 41 -0.35 19.38 -3.51
CA ALA A 41 0.37 20.63 -3.30
C ALA A 41 0.23 21.63 -4.47
N PRO A 42 0.45 21.26 -5.74
CA PRO A 42 0.28 22.20 -6.86
C PRO A 42 -1.20 22.56 -7.14
N LEU A 43 -2.17 21.74 -6.73
CA LEU A 43 -3.60 22.04 -6.86
C LEU A 43 -4.08 22.95 -5.72
N VAL A 44 -3.62 22.69 -4.49
CA VAL A 44 -3.95 23.44 -3.27
C VAL A 44 -3.33 24.83 -3.30
N ASP A 45 -2.04 24.97 -3.65
CA ASP A 45 -1.39 26.28 -3.76
C ASP A 45 -2.07 27.17 -4.81
N ARG A 46 -2.64 26.57 -5.86
CA ARG A 46 -3.33 27.30 -6.94
C ARG A 46 -4.75 27.75 -6.58
N VAL A 47 -5.40 27.09 -5.61
CA VAL A 47 -6.80 27.36 -5.21
C VAL A 47 -6.88 28.13 -3.89
N LEU A 48 -5.98 27.86 -2.94
CA LEU A 48 -6.03 28.41 -1.58
C LEU A 48 -4.88 29.39 -1.28
N GLY A 49 -3.85 29.48 -2.13
CA GLY A 49 -2.77 30.47 -2.04
C GLY A 49 -1.94 30.44 -0.75
N THR A 50 -2.19 29.49 0.15
CA THR A 50 -1.58 29.38 1.47
C THR A 50 -1.43 27.92 1.87
N HIS A 51 -0.27 27.59 2.45
CA HIS A 51 0.05 26.25 2.90
C HIS A 51 -0.61 26.02 4.27
N ILE A 52 -1.72 25.27 4.32
CA ILE A 52 -2.37 24.93 5.59
C ILE A 52 -1.75 23.63 6.12
N PRO A 53 -0.98 23.69 7.23
CA PRO A 53 -0.40 22.49 7.83
C PRO A 53 -1.51 21.53 8.28
N GLY A 54 -1.43 20.26 7.87
CA GLY A 54 -2.43 19.23 8.15
C GLY A 54 -3.43 18.95 7.02
N LEU A 55 -3.44 19.74 5.93
CA LEU A 55 -4.26 19.45 4.75
C LEU A 55 -3.89 18.11 4.09
N GLY A 56 -2.60 17.78 4.02
CA GLY A 56 -2.14 16.50 3.47
C GLY A 56 -2.76 15.29 4.19
N LEU A 57 -3.09 15.42 5.48
CA LEU A 57 -3.74 14.37 6.25
C LEU A 57 -5.20 14.18 5.81
N ILE A 58 -5.95 15.27 5.64
CA ILE A 58 -7.34 15.25 5.17
C ILE A 58 -7.40 14.72 3.73
N VAL A 59 -6.57 15.27 2.84
CA VAL A 59 -6.51 14.87 1.43
C VAL A 59 -6.22 13.39 1.29
N SER A 60 -5.27 12.87 2.07
CA SER A 60 -4.91 11.45 2.01
C SER A 60 -5.97 10.55 2.64
N PHE A 61 -6.64 10.98 3.73
CA PHE A 61 -7.80 10.27 4.26
C PHE A 61 -8.92 10.18 3.22
N THR A 62 -9.24 11.29 2.57
CA THR A 62 -10.22 11.35 1.48
C THR A 62 -9.79 10.48 0.30
N ALA A 63 -8.52 10.52 -0.11
CA ALA A 63 -7.99 9.71 -1.21
C ALA A 63 -8.03 8.20 -0.90
N ILE A 64 -7.61 7.79 0.30
CA ILE A 64 -7.69 6.40 0.76
C ILE A 64 -9.16 5.95 0.81
N PHE A 65 -10.07 6.80 1.28
CA PHE A 65 -11.51 6.52 1.28
C PHE A 65 -12.06 6.31 -0.14
N PHE A 66 -11.73 7.21 -1.09
CA PHE A 66 -12.12 7.05 -2.48
C PHE A 66 -11.47 5.84 -3.16
N LEU A 67 -10.22 5.51 -2.84
CA LEU A 67 -9.57 4.28 -3.28
C LEU A 67 -10.32 3.04 -2.77
N GLY A 68 -10.70 3.04 -1.49
CA GLY A 68 -11.52 1.97 -0.91
C GLY A 68 -12.86 1.81 -1.61
N ILE A 69 -13.56 2.93 -1.86
CA ILE A 69 -14.80 2.96 -2.64
C ILE A 69 -14.57 2.44 -4.05
N LEU A 70 -13.51 2.86 -4.73
CA LEU A 70 -13.19 2.41 -6.08
C LEU A 70 -13.00 0.90 -6.10
N VAL A 71 -12.16 0.35 -5.23
CA VAL A 71 -11.84 -1.08 -5.16
C VAL A 71 -13.06 -1.94 -4.81
N THR A 72 -13.92 -1.46 -3.90
CA THR A 72 -15.10 -2.23 -3.44
C THR A 72 -16.31 -2.13 -4.37
N ASN A 73 -16.44 -1.04 -5.12
CA ASN A 73 -17.55 -0.87 -6.05
C ASN A 73 -17.38 -1.63 -7.36
N PHE A 74 -18.49 -1.74 -8.10
CA PHE A 74 -18.54 -2.33 -9.43
C PHE A 74 -17.46 -1.77 -10.38
N LEU A 75 -17.11 -0.48 -10.24
CA LEU A 75 -16.09 0.17 -11.05
C LEU A 75 -14.69 -0.43 -10.82
N GLY A 76 -14.32 -0.73 -9.58
CA GLY A 76 -13.05 -1.38 -9.25
C GLY A 76 -12.97 -2.79 -9.79
N LYS A 77 -14.04 -3.59 -9.62
CA LYS A 77 -14.12 -4.93 -10.22
C LYS A 77 -13.92 -4.87 -11.74
N LYS A 78 -14.54 -3.89 -12.40
CA LYS A 78 -14.42 -3.69 -13.85
C LYS A 78 -13.00 -3.24 -14.26
N LEU A 79 -12.37 -2.33 -13.51
CA LEU A 79 -10.99 -1.90 -13.75
C LEU A 79 -9.99 -3.06 -13.58
N ILE A 80 -10.14 -3.88 -12.54
CA ILE A 80 -9.30 -5.05 -12.30
C ILE A 80 -9.44 -6.04 -13.46
N GLN A 81 -10.67 -6.38 -13.87
CA GLN A 81 -10.92 -7.26 -15.02
C GLN A 81 -10.30 -6.70 -16.31
N TRP A 82 -10.34 -5.39 -16.51
CA TRP A 82 -9.73 -4.75 -17.66
C TRP A 82 -8.20 -4.86 -17.62
N GLY A 83 -7.58 -4.60 -16.47
CA GLY A 83 -6.14 -4.80 -16.25
C GLY A 83 -5.70 -6.25 -16.46
N GLU A 84 -6.47 -7.22 -15.97
CA GLU A 84 -6.24 -8.64 -16.24
C GLU A 84 -6.28 -8.95 -17.73
N SER A 85 -7.25 -8.39 -18.46
CA SER A 85 -7.37 -8.60 -19.91
C SER A 85 -6.18 -8.02 -20.70
N LEU A 86 -5.58 -6.93 -20.22
CA LEU A 86 -4.38 -6.34 -20.80
C LEU A 86 -3.15 -7.20 -20.52
N LEU A 87 -2.99 -7.66 -19.28
CA LEU A 87 -1.88 -8.52 -18.87
C LEU A 87 -1.92 -9.89 -19.57
N GLN A 88 -3.11 -10.42 -19.83
CA GLN A 88 -3.29 -11.67 -20.58
C GLN A 88 -2.81 -11.60 -22.03
N ARG A 89 -2.65 -10.40 -22.61
CA ARG A 89 -2.09 -10.21 -23.95
C ARG A 89 -0.56 -10.28 -23.98
N ILE A 90 0.09 -10.17 -22.81
CA ILE A 90 1.55 -10.23 -22.69
C ILE A 90 1.93 -11.60 -22.14
N PRO A 91 2.57 -12.49 -22.94
CA PRO A 91 2.78 -13.90 -22.57
C PRO A 91 3.49 -14.11 -21.23
N ILE A 92 4.51 -13.28 -20.95
CA ILE A 92 5.30 -13.34 -19.71
C ILE A 92 4.49 -12.80 -18.52
N ALA A 93 3.77 -11.69 -18.70
CA ALA A 93 2.98 -11.10 -17.63
C ALA A 93 1.80 -12.01 -17.23
N LYS A 94 1.21 -12.72 -18.20
CA LYS A 94 0.14 -13.70 -17.98
C LYS A 94 0.57 -14.83 -17.04
N SER A 95 1.76 -15.41 -17.23
CA SER A 95 2.21 -16.53 -16.38
C SER A 95 2.46 -16.08 -14.95
N ILE A 96 3.18 -14.96 -14.76
CA ILE A 96 3.49 -14.40 -13.44
C ILE A 96 2.22 -14.01 -12.70
N TYR A 97 1.32 -13.26 -13.34
CA TYR A 97 0.07 -12.82 -12.73
C TYR A 97 -0.83 -14.01 -12.39
N GLY A 98 -0.91 -15.02 -13.27
CA GLY A 98 -1.66 -16.25 -13.04
C GLY A 98 -1.17 -17.00 -11.80
N THR A 99 0.15 -17.18 -11.65
CA THR A 99 0.74 -17.86 -10.48
C THR A 99 0.46 -17.09 -9.18
N ILE A 100 0.63 -15.77 -9.19
CA ILE A 100 0.35 -14.93 -8.01
C ILE A 100 -1.13 -15.02 -7.62
N LYS A 101 -2.03 -14.89 -8.61
CA LYS A 101 -3.47 -14.97 -8.39
C LYS A 101 -3.88 -16.32 -7.82
N GLN A 102 -3.30 -17.41 -8.32
CA GLN A 102 -3.54 -18.76 -7.81
C GLN A 102 -3.14 -18.88 -6.34
N ILE A 103 -1.94 -18.42 -5.97
CA ILE A 103 -1.47 -18.46 -4.58
C ILE A 103 -2.40 -17.66 -3.67
N THR A 104 -2.77 -16.44 -4.07
CA THR A 104 -3.68 -15.60 -3.29
C THR A 104 -5.07 -16.23 -3.14
N GLN A 105 -5.61 -16.87 -4.18
CA GLN A 105 -6.90 -17.57 -4.12
C GLN A 105 -6.84 -18.82 -3.23
N THR A 106 -5.73 -19.53 -3.22
CA THR A 106 -5.53 -20.72 -2.36
C THR A 106 -5.29 -20.35 -0.90
N LEU A 107 -4.68 -19.19 -0.61
CA LEU A 107 -4.38 -18.74 0.76
C LEU A 107 -5.49 -17.87 1.37
N GLY A 108 -6.26 -17.16 0.54
CA GLY A 108 -7.33 -16.27 0.98
C GLY A 108 -8.73 -16.88 0.94
N GLY A 109 -8.86 -18.14 0.53
CA GLY A 109 -10.09 -18.93 0.50
C GLY A 109 -10.13 -20.00 1.59
#